data_AF-A0A0F8ZDJ1-F1
#
_entry.id   AF-A0A0F8ZDJ1-F1
#
_cell.length_a   1.000
_cell.length_b   1.000
_cell.length_c   1.000
_cell.angle_alpha   90.00
_cell.angle_beta   90.00
_cell.angle_gamma   90.00
#
_symmetry.space_group_name_H-M   'P 1'
#
loop_
_entity.id
_entity.type
_entity.pdbx_description
1 polymer ?
#
loop_
_entity_poly.entity_id
_entity_poly.type
_entity_poly.pdbx_seq_one_letter_code
_entity_poly.pdbx_strand_id
1 'polypeptide(L)' 'MDLVDKIIDFESGEMEQEEVVEFFQELINNSMAWTLQGHYGRTARALIDTGIRRIK' A
#
# COMPACT_ATOMS: atom_id res chain seq x y z
N MET A 1 4.84 -1.34 13.88
CA MET A 1 5.66 -0.62 12.90
C MET A 1 5.08 0.75 12.72
N ASP A 2 5.90 1.79 12.71
CA ASP A 2 5.43 3.12 12.31
C ASP A 2 5.09 3.12 10.81
N LEU A 3 4.22 4.04 10.38
CA LEU A 3 3.88 4.19 8.94
C LEU A 3 5.14 4.52 8.12
N VAL A 4 6.04 5.32 8.70
CA VAL A 4 7.29 5.73 8.05
C VAL A 4 8.19 4.51 7.78
N ASP A 5 8.32 3.60 8.74
CA ASP A 5 9.10 2.36 8.56
C ASP A 5 8.53 1.53 7.40
N LYS A 6 7.21 1.34 7.34
CA LYS A 6 6.56 0.60 6.25
C LYS A 6 6.76 1.25 4.88
N ILE A 7 6.81 2.59 4.83
CA ILE A 7 7.12 3.33 3.60
C ILE A 7 8.55 3.05 3.17
N ILE A 8 9.50 3.06 4.12
CA ILE A 8 10.91 2.77 3.84
C ILE A 8 11.05 1.34 3.31
N ASP A 9 10.47 0.35 3.98
CA ASP A 9 10.54 -1.07 3.59
C ASP A 9 9.91 -1.31 2.19
N PHE A 10 8.81 -0.61 1.88
CA PHE A 10 8.19 -0.67 0.56
C PHE A 10 9.08 -0.06 -0.53
N GLU A 11 9.66 1.12 -0.27
CA GLU A 11 10.51 1.82 -1.24
C GLU A 11 11.90 1.20 -1.40
N SER A 12 12.41 0.52 -0.36
CA SER A 12 13.65 -0.26 -0.41
C SER A 12 13.46 -1.61 -1.12
N GLY A 13 12.22 -2.06 -1.32
CA GLY A 13 11.90 -3.36 -1.90
C GLY A 13 12.15 -4.52 -0.94
N GLU A 14 12.10 -4.26 0.37
CA GLU A 14 12.28 -5.26 1.44
C GLU A 14 10.97 -5.97 1.81
N MET A 15 9.83 -5.46 1.34
CA MET A 15 8.53 -6.13 1.51
C MET A 15 8.32 -7.27 0.52
N GLU A 16 7.87 -8.41 1.02
CA GLU A 16 7.33 -9.50 0.22
C GLU A 16 5.94 -9.15 -0.36
N GLN A 17 5.48 -9.92 -1.35
CA GLN A 17 4.25 -9.61 -2.09
C GLN A 17 3.02 -9.48 -1.17
N GLU A 18 2.87 -10.37 -0.19
CA GLU A 18 1.77 -10.32 0.78
C GLU A 18 1.84 -9.07 1.66
N GLU A 19 3.03 -8.66 2.08
CA GLU A 19 3.25 -7.47 2.91
C GLU A 19 2.92 -6.19 2.15
N VAL A 20 3.27 -6.12 0.86
CA VAL A 20 2.85 -5.02 -0.03
C VAL A 20 1.33 -4.95 -0.09
N VAL A 21 0.65 -6.08 -0.26
CA VAL A 21 -0.82 -6.11 -0.31
C VAL A 21 -1.43 -5.62 1.00
N GLU A 22 -0.96 -6.09 2.16
CA GLU A 22 -1.46 -5.65 3.46
C GLU A 22 -1.20 -4.17 3.70
N PHE A 23 0.00 -3.69 3.37
CA PHE A 23 0.37 -2.29 3.48
C PHE A 23 -0.54 -1.40 2.63
N PHE A 24 -0.73 -1.72 1.35
CA PHE A 24 -1.62 -0.93 0.50
C PHE A 24 -3.08 -1.02 0.94
N GLN A 25 -3.53 -2.15 1.51
CA GLN A 25 -4.86 -2.26 2.07
C GLN A 25 -5.05 -1.29 3.26
N GLU A 26 -4.05 -1.14 4.12
CA GLU A 26 -4.05 -0.16 5.21
C GLU A 26 -4.13 1.28 4.67
N LEU A 27 -3.29 1.61 3.68
CA LEU A 27 -3.28 2.94 3.04
C LEU A 27 -4.61 3.27 2.35
N ILE A 28 -5.28 2.28 1.76
CA ILE A 28 -6.60 2.47 1.14
C ILE A 28 -7.66 2.73 2.21
N ASN A 29 -7.64 1.96 3.30
CA ASN A 29 -8.64 2.04 4.37
C ASN A 29 -8.65 3.41 5.07
N ASN A 30 -7.49 4.06 5.21
CA ASN A 30 -7.36 5.39 5.80
C ASN A 30 -7.19 6.52 4.77
N SER A 31 -7.38 6.23 3.47
CA SER A 31 -7.24 7.15 2.33
C SER A 31 -5.82 7.70 2.07
N MET A 32 -4.80 7.26 2.82
CA MET A 32 -3.42 7.69 2.62
C MET A 32 -2.87 7.35 1.24
N ALA A 33 -3.33 6.26 0.61
CA ALA A 33 -2.96 5.89 -0.76
C ALA A 33 -3.26 7.00 -1.79
N TRP A 34 -4.21 7.89 -1.49
CA TRP A 34 -4.62 9.00 -2.35
C TRP A 34 -4.03 10.35 -1.93
N THR A 35 -3.41 10.40 -0.74
CA THR A 35 -2.73 11.58 -0.20
C THR A 35 -1.22 11.54 -0.43
N LEU A 36 -0.62 10.35 -0.38
CA LEU A 36 0.79 10.14 -0.66
C LEU A 36 1.10 10.38 -2.15
N GLN A 37 2.17 11.14 -2.39
CA GLN A 37 2.59 11.54 -3.74
C GLN A 37 3.38 10.44 -4.47
N GLY A 38 3.59 10.60 -5.77
CA GLY A 38 4.42 9.68 -6.56
C GLY A 38 3.61 8.55 -7.19
N HIS A 39 3.88 7.31 -6.80
CA HIS A 39 3.30 6.12 -7.43
C HIS A 39 2.26 5.38 -6.57
N TYR A 40 2.13 5.71 -5.28
CA TYR A 40 1.20 5.07 -4.34
C TYR A 40 -0.24 4.97 -4.87
N GLY A 41 -0.81 6.07 -5.38
CA GLY A 41 -2.18 6.03 -5.92
C GLY A 41 -2.32 5.12 -7.15
N ARG A 42 -1.33 5.08 -8.05
CA ARG A 42 -1.37 4.19 -9.22
C ARG A 42 -1.21 2.73 -8.81
N THR A 43 -0.32 2.45 -7.85
CA THR A 43 -0.13 1.10 -7.29
C THR A 43 -1.38 0.62 -6.57
N ALA A 44 -1.95 1.43 -5.68
CA ALA A 44 -3.21 1.12 -5.01
C ALA A 44 -4.34 0.83 -6.01
N ARG A 45 -4.43 1.61 -7.10
CA ARG A 45 -5.42 1.38 -8.15
C ARG A 45 -5.20 0.04 -8.86
N ALA A 46 -3.96 -0.27 -9.26
CA ALA A 46 -3.63 -1.53 -9.90
C ALA A 46 -3.92 -2.74 -8.99
N LEU A 47 -3.66 -2.62 -7.69
CA LEU A 47 -3.99 -3.64 -6.71
C LEU A 47 -5.50 -3.83 -6.55
N ILE A 48 -6.29 -2.74 -6.55
CA ILE A 48 -7.76 -2.83 -6.56
C ILE A 48 -8.27 -3.54 -7.81
N ASP A 49 -7.76 -3.17 -8.98
CA ASP A 49 -8.19 -3.75 -10.25
C ASP A 49 -7.81 -5.24 -10.37
N THR A 50 -6.74 -5.68 -9.71
CA THR A 50 -6.32 -7.10 -9.64
C THR A 50 -6.99 -7.89 -8.52
N GLY A 51 -7.81 -7.24 -7.70
CA GLY A 51 -8.70 -7.91 -6.73
C GLY A 51 -8.24 -7.84 -5.28
N ILE A 52 -7.49 -6.79 -4.88
CA ILE A 52 -7.29 -6.50 -3.45
C ILE A 52 -8.66 -6.46 -2.76
N ARG A 53 -8.93 -7.42 -1.89
CA ARG A 53 -10.22 -7.50 -1.20
C ARG A 53 -10.12 -6.61 0.03
N ARG A 54 -11.01 -5.62 0.12
CA ARG A 54 -11.17 -4.82 1.32
C ARG A 54 -11.58 -5.73 2.48
N ILE A 55 -10.63 -6.18 3.27
CA ILE A 55 -10.91 -6.90 4.52
C ILE A 55 -11.49 -5.86 5.48
N LYS A 56 -12.71 -6.14 5.94
CA LYS A 56 -13.55 -5.23 6.73
C LYS A 56 -13.34 -5.47 8.21
#